data_AF-A0A2D5YK11-F1
#
_entry.id   AF-A0A2D5YK11-F1
#
_cell.length_a   1.000
_cell.length_b   1.000
_cell.length_c   1.000
_cell.angle_alpha   90.00
_cell.angle_beta   90.00
_cell.angle_gamma   90.00
#
_symmetry.space_group_name_H-M   'P 1'
#
loop_
_entity.id
_entity.type
_entity.pdbx_description
1 polymer ?
#
loop_
_entity_poly.entity_id
_entity_poly.type
_entity_poly.pdbx_seq_one_letter_code
_entity_poly.pdbx_strand_id
1 'polypeptide(L)'
;MENLTKKHLDFLKNNKSVERITSKQVIFSFEFKLKAVKNYLNGISSINTFKDENLDFLPRKMITNSVLRWKDKYNSEGEKGLVESKKGRQPIHKKDSSALSYEELLAKVEYLEQENDFLKKLKALRKK
;
A
#
# COMPACT_ATOMS: atom_id res chain seq x y z
N MET A 1 -9.65 9.25 16.42
CA MET A 1 -8.98 8.75 17.63
C MET A 1 -9.60 9.52 18.77
N GLU A 2 -10.18 8.86 19.77
CA GLU A 2 -10.46 9.54 21.05
C GLU A 2 -9.18 10.19 21.56
N ASN A 3 -9.31 11.32 22.25
CA ASN A 3 -8.18 12.15 22.63
C ASN A 3 -7.26 11.41 23.62
N LEU A 4 -6.19 10.80 23.10
CA LEU A 4 -5.11 10.25 23.91
C LEU A 4 -4.41 11.39 24.65
N THR A 5 -4.23 11.24 25.96
CA THR A 5 -3.51 12.22 26.77
C THR A 5 -2.02 12.23 26.41
N LYS A 6 -1.32 13.33 26.72
CA LYS A 6 0.14 13.43 26.51
C LYS A 6 0.89 12.27 27.19
N LYS A 7 0.48 11.89 28.40
CA LYS A 7 1.03 10.75 29.15
C LYS A 7 0.91 9.44 28.38
N HIS A 8 -0.23 9.17 27.74
CA HIS A 8 -0.41 7.98 26.92
C HIS A 8 0.51 7.97 25.69
N LEU A 9 0.74 9.13 25.06
CA LEU A 9 1.66 9.25 23.93
C LEU A 9 3.11 8.98 24.34
N ASP A 10 3.55 9.52 25.47
CA ASP A 10 4.90 9.27 26.00
C ASP A 10 5.10 7.80 26.35
N PHE A 11 4.09 7.15 26.94
CA PHE A 11 4.11 5.71 27.20
C PHE A 11 4.25 4.89 25.90
N LEU A 12 3.42 5.19 24.89
CA LEU A 12 3.47 4.50 23.60
C LEU A 12 4.83 4.67 22.91
N LYS A 13 5.46 5.85 23.05
CA LYS A 13 6.75 6.14 22.40
C LYS A 13 7.89 5.28 22.95
N ASN A 14 7.81 4.87 24.22
CA ASN A 14 8.83 4.05 24.89
C ASN A 14 8.52 2.55 24.85
N ASN A 15 7.33 2.14 24.38
CA ASN A 15 6.89 0.75 24.42
C ASN A 15 7.39 -0.04 23.21
N LYS A 16 8.01 -1.21 23.44
CA LYS A 16 8.56 -2.12 22.40
C LYS A 16 7.51 -2.65 21.41
N SER A 17 6.26 -2.75 21.85
CA SER A 17 5.14 -3.23 21.02
C SER A 17 4.67 -2.19 19.99
N VAL A 18 5.12 -0.93 20.12
CA VAL A 18 4.82 0.17 19.20
C VAL A 18 6.03 0.47 18.33
N GLU A 19 5.82 0.53 17.02
CA GLU A 19 6.86 0.86 16.05
C GLU A 19 6.87 2.36 15.73
N ARG A 20 5.70 2.95 15.50
CA ARG A 20 5.58 4.38 15.16
C ARG A 20 4.22 4.94 15.58
N ILE A 21 4.21 6.20 15.98
CA ILE A 21 2.98 6.94 16.29
C ILE A 21 2.81 8.05 15.25
N THR A 22 1.61 8.15 14.69
CA THR A 22 1.17 9.26 13.84
C THR A 22 0.01 9.97 14.54
N SER A 23 -0.27 11.22 14.19
CA SER A 23 -1.41 11.99 14.72
C SER A 23 -2.76 11.26 14.61
N LYS A 24 -2.89 10.34 13.64
CA LYS A 24 -4.12 9.60 13.37
C LYS A 24 -4.11 8.12 13.80
N GLN A 25 -2.94 7.51 14.01
CA GLN A 25 -2.82 6.06 14.18
C GLN A 25 -1.58 5.66 14.97
N VAL A 26 -1.68 4.55 15.69
CA VAL A 26 -0.55 3.85 16.32
C VAL A 26 -0.21 2.65 15.46
N ILE A 27 1.05 2.57 15.04
CA ILE A 27 1.59 1.47 14.24
C ILE A 27 2.35 0.56 15.19
N PHE A 28 1.91 -0.69 15.24
CA PHE A 28 2.48 -1.71 16.11
C PHE A 28 3.60 -2.48 15.41
N SER A 29 4.54 -2.99 16.20
CA SER A 29 5.63 -3.81 15.71
C SER A 29 5.12 -5.15 15.14
N PHE A 30 5.91 -5.73 14.25
CA PHE A 30 5.60 -7.03 13.65
C PHE A 30 5.40 -8.13 14.71
N GLU A 31 6.31 -8.19 15.68
CA GLU A 31 6.27 -9.16 16.79
C GLU A 31 4.97 -9.09 17.58
N PHE A 32 4.54 -7.87 17.90
CA PHE A 32 3.30 -7.67 18.65
C PHE A 32 2.07 -8.07 17.83
N LYS A 33 2.03 -7.70 16.54
CA LYS A 33 0.95 -8.12 15.63
C LYS A 33 0.85 -9.65 15.55
N LEU A 34 1.99 -10.32 15.43
CA LEU A 34 2.06 -11.79 15.33
C LEU A 34 1.57 -12.45 16.63
N LYS A 35 2.05 -11.97 17.79
CA LYS A 35 1.61 -12.41 19.12
C LYS A 35 0.10 -12.23 19.28
N ALA A 36 -0.43 -11.06 18.92
CA ALA A 36 -1.85 -10.74 19.03
C ALA A 36 -2.72 -11.66 18.15
N VAL A 37 -2.31 -11.94 16.91
CA VAL A 37 -3.03 -12.85 16.01
C VAL A 37 -2.99 -14.30 16.53
N LYS A 38 -1.82 -14.80 16.94
CA LYS A 38 -1.68 -16.17 17.48
C LYS A 38 -2.57 -16.37 18.70
N ASN A 39 -2.55 -15.41 19.63
CA ASN A 39 -3.41 -15.45 20.81
C ASN A 39 -4.90 -15.42 20.46
N TYR A 40 -5.30 -14.59 19.48
CA TYR A 40 -6.68 -14.55 19.01
C TYR A 40 -7.15 -15.87 18.38
N LEU A 41 -6.28 -16.52 17.59
CA LEU A 41 -6.56 -17.84 17.00
C LEU A 41 -6.67 -18.93 18.09
N ASN A 42 -5.94 -18.79 19.19
CA ASN A 42 -6.02 -19.67 20.36
C ASN A 42 -7.24 -19.38 21.27
N GLY A 43 -8.13 -18.46 20.88
CA GLY A 43 -9.33 -18.11 21.65
C GLY A 43 -9.11 -17.09 22.77
N ILE A 44 -7.92 -16.49 22.86
CA ILE A 44 -7.63 -15.43 23.84
C ILE A 44 -8.17 -14.11 23.30
N SER A 45 -8.89 -13.37 24.15
CA SER A 45 -9.42 -12.05 23.81
C SER A 45 -8.32 -11.06 23.44
N SER A 46 -8.51 -10.31 22.35
CA SER A 46 -7.64 -9.21 21.93
C SER A 46 -7.39 -8.17 23.03
N ILE A 47 -8.30 -8.02 23.99
CA ILE A 47 -8.14 -7.07 25.08
C ILE A 47 -7.06 -7.55 26.05
N ASN A 48 -7.03 -8.86 26.34
CA ASN A 48 -6.07 -9.43 27.26
C ASN A 48 -4.64 -9.29 26.73
N THR A 49 -4.44 -9.51 25.42
CA THR A 49 -3.12 -9.38 24.81
C THR A 49 -2.58 -7.96 24.83
N PHE A 50 -3.45 -6.95 24.75
CA PHE A 50 -3.08 -5.55 24.87
C PHE A 50 -2.89 -5.17 26.35
N LYS A 51 -3.68 -5.74 27.26
CA LYS A 51 -3.52 -5.55 28.70
C LYS A 51 -2.18 -6.08 29.20
N ASP A 52 -1.71 -7.21 28.68
CA ASP A 52 -0.38 -7.77 29.00
C ASP A 52 0.76 -6.80 28.68
N GLU A 53 0.59 -5.94 27.67
CA GLU A 53 1.54 -4.91 27.26
C GLU A 53 1.23 -3.52 27.88
N ASN A 54 0.28 -3.46 28.82
CA ASN A 54 -0.25 -2.23 29.42
C ASN A 54 -0.85 -1.23 28.41
N LEU A 55 -1.46 -1.73 27.34
CA LEU A 55 -2.09 -0.95 26.26
C LEU A 55 -3.63 -0.88 26.36
N ASP A 56 -4.19 -1.24 27.52
CA ASP A 56 -5.65 -1.29 27.76
C ASP A 56 -6.32 0.11 27.76
N PHE A 57 -5.54 1.18 27.86
CA PHE A 57 -6.04 2.55 27.73
C PHE A 57 -6.45 2.91 26.28
N LEU A 58 -6.08 2.07 25.29
CA LEU A 58 -6.51 2.27 23.91
C LEU A 58 -8.01 1.97 23.76
N PRO A 59 -8.73 2.68 22.87
CA PRO A 59 -10.15 2.44 22.68
C PRO A 59 -10.42 0.97 22.31
N ARG A 60 -11.36 0.33 23.00
CA ARG A 60 -11.69 -1.10 22.77
C ARG A 60 -11.97 -1.42 21.30
N LYS A 61 -12.70 -0.54 20.61
CA LYS A 61 -12.99 -0.65 19.17
C LYS A 61 -11.73 -0.63 18.30
N MET A 62 -10.73 0.16 18.69
CA MET A 62 -9.43 0.20 18.00
C MET A 62 -8.68 -1.12 18.20
N ILE A 63 -8.64 -1.64 19.42
CA ILE A 63 -7.99 -2.92 19.74
C ILE A 63 -8.60 -4.06 18.92
N THR A 64 -9.93 -4.21 18.98
CA THR A 64 -10.63 -5.29 18.27
C THR A 64 -10.44 -5.20 16.76
N ASN A 65 -10.62 -4.01 16.17
CA ASN A 65 -10.49 -3.82 14.73
C ASN A 65 -9.06 -4.04 14.24
N SER A 66 -8.05 -3.69 15.05
CA SER A 66 -6.64 -3.92 14.72
C SER A 66 -6.34 -5.41 14.60
N VAL A 67 -6.73 -6.20 15.61
CA VAL A 67 -6.51 -7.64 15.61
C VAL A 67 -7.29 -8.35 14.50
N LEU A 68 -8.55 -7.97 14.26
CA LEU A 68 -9.34 -8.52 13.15
C LEU A 68 -8.66 -8.28 11.80
N ARG A 69 -8.21 -7.05 11.53
CA ARG A 69 -7.47 -6.70 10.30
C ARG A 69 -6.18 -7.50 10.15
N TRP A 70 -5.45 -7.72 11.24
CA TRP A 70 -4.23 -8.54 11.21
C TRP A 70 -4.53 -10.01 10.99
N LYS A 71 -5.58 -10.54 11.63
CA LYS A 71 -6.05 -11.92 11.42
C LYS A 71 -6.42 -12.17 9.97
N ASP A 72 -7.15 -11.25 9.34
CA ASP A 72 -7.53 -11.39 7.93
C ASP A 72 -6.30 -11.40 7.01
N LYS A 73 -5.35 -10.49 7.23
CA LYS A 73 -4.06 -10.48 6.50
C LYS A 73 -3.24 -11.76 6.71
N TYR A 74 -3.20 -12.24 7.94
CA TYR A 74 -2.50 -13.48 8.29
C TYR A 74 -3.15 -14.69 7.60
N ASN A 75 -4.47 -14.74 7.52
CA ASN A 75 -5.17 -15.82 6.82
C ASN A 75 -4.95 -15.79 5.30
N SER A 76 -4.76 -14.61 4.69
CA SER A 76 -4.53 -14.49 3.25
C SER A 76 -3.08 -14.73 2.83
N GLU A 77 -2.11 -14.19 3.56
CA GLU A 77 -0.69 -14.14 3.15
C GLU A 77 0.27 -14.76 4.18
N GLY A 78 -0.25 -15.35 5.25
CA GLY A 78 0.55 -15.84 6.37
C GLY A 78 1.24 -14.72 7.14
N GLU A 79 2.37 -15.04 7.78
CA GLU A 79 3.18 -14.07 8.54
C GLU A 79 3.62 -12.89 7.67
N LYS A 80 3.88 -13.10 6.37
CA LYS A 80 4.31 -12.05 5.44
C LYS A 80 3.27 -10.93 5.31
N GLY A 81 1.98 -11.22 5.45
CA GLY A 81 0.91 -10.22 5.37
C GLY A 81 0.87 -9.21 6.52
N LEU A 82 1.56 -9.52 7.63
CA LEU A 82 1.68 -8.65 8.81
C LEU A 82 2.81 -7.64 8.70
N VAL A 83 3.78 -7.89 7.80
CA VAL A 83 4.85 -6.94 7.48
C VAL A 83 4.24 -5.73 6.79
N GLU A 84 4.68 -4.52 7.16
CA GLU A 84 4.23 -3.31 6.48
C GLU A 84 4.77 -3.33 5.05
N SER A 85 3.90 -3.60 4.08
CA SER A 85 4.29 -3.46 2.67
C SER A 85 4.52 -1.98 2.40
N LYS A 86 5.75 -1.64 2.00
CA LYS A 86 6.06 -0.34 1.44
C LYS A 86 5.30 -0.22 0.13
N LYS A 87 4.02 0.16 0.20
CA LYS A 87 3.27 0.56 -0.99
C LYS A 87 3.98 1.80 -1.52
N GLY A 88 4.83 1.60 -2.53
CA GLY A 88 5.29 2.67 -3.38
C GLY A 88 4.07 3.45 -3.88
N ARG A 89 4.24 4.75 -4.08
CA ARG A 89 3.22 5.57 -4.74
C ARG A 89 2.89 4.89 -6.06
N GLN A 90 1.65 4.43 -6.23
CA GLN A 90 1.22 3.94 -7.53
C GLN A 90 1.46 5.08 -8.52
N PRO A 91 2.15 4.85 -9.65
CA PRO A 91 2.39 5.91 -10.61
C PRO A 91 1.04 6.48 -11.03
N ILE A 92 0.91 7.81 -10.95
CA ILE A 92 -0.33 8.55 -11.24
C ILE A 92 -0.80 8.28 -12.68
N HIS A 93 0.15 7.93 -13.55
CA HIS A 93 -0.12 7.46 -14.90
C HIS A 93 0.31 5.99 -15.01
N LYS A 94 -0.65 5.10 -15.27
CA LYS A 94 -0.31 3.82 -15.90
C LYS A 94 0.39 4.18 -17.20
N LYS A 95 1.59 3.64 -17.43
CA LYS A 95 2.19 3.67 -18.76
C LYS A 95 1.23 2.88 -19.63
N ASP A 96 0.49 3.55 -20.51
CA ASP A 96 -0.45 2.88 -21.40
C ASP A 96 0.34 1.82 -22.15
N SER A 97 -0.03 0.55 -21.95
CA SER A 97 0.58 -0.61 -22.59
C SER A 97 0.33 -0.67 -24.10
N SER A 98 -0.27 0.38 -24.66
CA SER A 98 -0.48 0.62 -26.09
C SER A 98 0.60 1.52 -26.73
N ALA A 99 1.59 1.98 -25.97
CA ALA A 99 2.70 2.74 -26.54
C ALA A 99 3.58 1.81 -27.39
N LEU A 100 3.57 2.03 -28.70
CA LEU A 100 4.48 1.38 -29.66
C LEU A 100 5.93 1.52 -29.18
N SER A 101 6.71 0.47 -29.38
CA SER A 101 8.16 0.47 -29.17
C SER A 101 8.82 1.59 -29.99
N TYR A 102 10.00 2.02 -29.56
CA TYR A 102 10.80 3.01 -30.29
C TYR A 102 11.04 2.61 -31.74
N GLU A 103 11.30 1.32 -31.99
CA GLU A 103 11.49 0.78 -33.34
C GLU A 103 10.20 0.83 -34.17
N GLU A 104 9.05 0.52 -33.56
CA GLU A 104 7.75 0.56 -34.24
C GLU A 104 7.33 2.01 -34.56
N LEU A 105 7.71 2.97 -33.71
CA LEU A 105 7.55 4.39 -33.96
C LEU A 105 8.39 4.86 -35.15
N LEU A 106 9.66 4.44 -35.23
CA LEU A 106 10.53 4.76 -36.37
C LEU A 106 9.99 4.20 -37.68
N ALA A 107 9.59 2.92 -37.69
CA ALA A 107 8.98 2.29 -38.86
C ALA A 107 7.71 3.03 -39.32
N LYS A 108 6.91 3.53 -38.37
CA LYS A 108 5.71 4.30 -38.69
C LYS A 108 6.04 5.67 -39.28
N VAL A 109 7.08 6.35 -38.80
CA VAL A 109 7.53 7.64 -39.36
C VAL A 109 7.99 7.43 -40.80
N GLU A 110 8.85 6.45 -41.05
CA GLU A 110 9.36 6.16 -42.40
C GLU A 110 8.23 5.83 -43.38
N TYR A 111 7.26 5.00 -42.96
CA TYR A 111 6.09 4.70 -43.77
C TYR A 111 5.25 5.95 -44.11
N LEU A 112 5.03 6.83 -43.14
CA LEU A 112 4.28 8.07 -43.33
C LEU A 112 5.02 9.08 -44.23
N GLU A 113 6.35 9.08 -44.21
CA GLU A 113 7.17 9.89 -45.12
C GLU A 113 7.06 9.40 -46.56
N GLN A 114 7.14 8.09 -46.78
CA GLN A 114 6.95 7.46 -48.10
C GLN A 114 5.57 7.76 -48.68
N GLU A 115 4.51 7.63 -47.87
CA GLU A 115 3.13 7.94 -48.30
C GLU A 115 2.98 9.42 -48.66
N ASN A 116 3.56 10.33 -47.86
CA ASN A 116 3.53 11.77 -48.16
C ASN A 116 4.21 12.09 -49.48
N ASP A 117 5.37 11.50 -49.76
CA ASP A 117 6.10 11.75 -51.01
C ASP A 117 5.36 11.19 -52.23
N PHE A 118 4.71 10.04 -52.08
CA PHE A 118 3.81 9.52 -53.11
C PHE A 118 2.64 10.47 -53.39
N LEU A 119 1.97 10.96 -52.34
CA LEU A 119 0.86 11.92 -52.47
C LEU A 119 1.31 13.24 -53.11
N LYS A 120 2.51 13.73 -52.80
CA LYS A 120 3.09 14.93 -53.44
C LYS A 120 3.28 14.72 -54.94
N LYS A 121 3.82 13.56 -55.36
CA LYS A 121 4.00 13.21 -56.78
C LYS A 121 2.66 13.15 -57.52
N LEU A 122 1.64 12.52 -56.93
CA LEU A 122 0.29 12.50 -57.50
C LEU A 122 -0.31 13.90 -57.65
N LYS A 123 -0.16 14.76 -56.62
CA LYS A 123 -0.62 16.16 -56.69
C LYS A 123 0.08 16.94 -57.80
N ALA A 124 1.38 16.72 -58.02
CA ALA A 124 2.14 17.38 -59.08
C ALA A 124 1.67 16.95 -60.49
N LEU A 125 1.35 15.67 -60.67
CA LEU A 125 0.81 15.15 -61.93
C LEU A 125 -0.59 15.69 -62.24
N ARG A 126 -1.40 15.93 -61.20
CA ARG A 126 -2.77 16.42 -61.31
C ARG A 126 -2.90 17.94 -61.52
N LYS A 127 -1.79 18.67 -61.41
CA LYS A 127 -1.69 20.14 -61.61
C LYS A 127 -1.17 20.53 -63.01
N LYS A 128 -0.98 19.56 -63.91
CA LYS A 128 -0.84 19.77 -65.35
C LYS A 128 -2.18 19.58 -66.03
#